data_AF-A0A182EPS6-F1
#
_entry.id   AF-A0A182EPS6-F1
#
_cell.length_a   1.000
_cell.length_b   1.000
_cell.length_c   1.000
_cell.angle_alpha   90.00
_cell.angle_beta   90.00
_cell.angle_gamma   90.00
#
_symmetry.space_group_name_H-M   'P 1'
#
loop_
_entity.id
_entity.type
_entity.pdbx_description
1 polymer ?
#
loop_
_entity_poly.entity_id
_entity_poly.type
_entity_poly.pdbx_seq_one_letter_code
_entity_poly.pdbx_strand_id
1 'polypeptide(L)'
;MDMKSFNVWLHNIAEKCLENIMICYYLLLVFLLPLIIPFLFIYMIVTSWWPIVLLYLTWFIYDYKSPKRGGYPSTWIRTRSIHKYFARYFPIHLHITTPLISGKNYLIGSHPHGIISMNTFANFTTNATGMLEKHPGMNVRVCTLTPQFWPPLRREWGMLYGLIDCSKESLHYVLNTKNSINNIVVLIVGGAEEALDAHPGSHILTLSKRKGFIKIAIETGAQLVPMYCFGENELFEQVRKEF
;
A
#
# COMPACT_ATOMS: atom_id res chain seq x y z
N MET A 1 -21.47 38.11 3.96
CA MET A 1 -21.61 36.74 3.42
C MET A 1 -22.96 36.22 3.88
N ASP A 2 -23.79 35.70 2.99
CA ASP A 2 -25.10 35.15 3.38
C ASP A 2 -24.94 33.79 4.09
N MET A 3 -25.99 33.29 4.73
CA MET A 3 -25.91 32.05 5.53
C MET A 3 -25.62 30.80 4.66
N LYS A 4 -26.02 30.79 3.39
CA LYS A 4 -25.74 29.68 2.46
C LYS A 4 -24.26 29.65 2.08
N SER A 5 -23.71 30.80 1.69
CA SER A 5 -22.29 30.97 1.37
C SER A 5 -21.39 30.71 2.57
N PHE A 6 -21.82 31.08 3.79
CA PHE A 6 -21.11 30.71 5.02
C PHE A 6 -21.07 29.20 5.25
N ASN A 7 -22.19 28.50 5.08
CA ASN A 7 -22.23 27.04 5.25
C ASN A 7 -21.38 26.30 4.21
N VAL A 8 -21.40 26.75 2.95
CA VAL A 8 -20.54 26.18 1.88
C VAL A 8 -19.07 26.42 2.21
N TRP A 9 -18.72 27.64 2.63
CA TRP A 9 -17.36 27.98 3.03
C TRP A 9 -16.88 27.14 4.22
N LEU A 10 -17.71 26.99 5.26
CA LEU A 10 -17.38 26.20 6.45
C LEU A 10 -17.20 24.72 6.10
N HIS A 11 -18.07 24.17 5.24
CA HIS A 11 -17.95 22.80 4.76
C HIS A 11 -16.63 22.60 4.00
N ASN A 12 -16.30 23.49 3.07
CA ASN A 12 -15.04 23.40 2.31
C ASN A 12 -13.80 23.45 3.21
N ILE A 13 -13.81 24.28 4.25
CA ILE A 13 -12.72 24.31 5.24
C ILE A 13 -12.63 22.99 6.00
N ALA A 14 -13.76 22.49 6.51
CA ALA A 14 -13.79 21.23 7.24
C ALA A 14 -13.27 20.06 6.38
N GLU A 15 -13.69 19.99 5.11
CA GLU A 15 -13.19 19.01 4.15
C GLU A 15 -11.68 19.13 3.96
N LYS A 16 -11.15 20.35 3.79
CA LYS A 16 -9.71 20.56 3.61
C LYS A 16 -8.90 20.20 4.86
N CYS A 17 -9.43 20.49 6.05
CA CYS A 17 -8.84 20.05 7.31
C CYS A 17 -8.75 18.52 7.38
N LEU A 18 -9.81 17.81 7.01
CA LEU A 18 -9.83 16.35 7.01
C LEU A 18 -8.88 15.73 5.97
N GLU A 19 -8.75 16.36 4.80
CA GLU A 19 -7.72 16.00 3.81
C GLU A 19 -6.31 16.10 4.41
N ASN A 20 -5.97 17.24 5.02
CA ASN A 20 -4.66 17.45 5.64
C ASN A 20 -4.41 16.47 6.79
N ILE A 21 -5.39 16.25 7.66
CA ILE A 21 -5.31 15.27 8.76
C ILE A 21 -4.99 13.88 8.22
N MET A 22 -5.63 13.49 7.12
CA MET A 22 -5.42 12.17 6.52
C MET A 22 -4.00 12.01 5.95
N ILE A 23 -3.44 13.07 5.35
CA ILE A 23 -2.03 13.07 4.92
C ILE A 23 -1.09 13.00 6.11
N CYS A 24 -1.30 13.81 7.14
CA CYS A 24 -0.50 13.76 8.36
C CYS A 24 -0.56 12.39 9.03
N TYR A 25 -1.75 11.79 9.13
CA TYR A 25 -1.94 10.43 9.64
C TYR A 25 -1.16 9.40 8.83
N TYR A 26 -1.21 9.47 7.50
CA TYR A 26 -0.44 8.58 6.63
C TYR A 26 1.07 8.74 6.85
N LEU A 27 1.59 9.97 6.85
CA LEU A 27 3.02 10.23 7.07
C LEU A 27 3.48 9.77 8.47
N LEU A 28 2.65 9.99 9.49
CA LEU A 28 2.89 9.52 10.85
C LEU A 28 3.02 7.99 10.90
N LEU A 29 2.11 7.27 10.24
CA LEU A 29 2.12 5.80 10.19
C LEU A 29 3.30 5.23 9.42
N VAL A 30 3.67 5.88 8.30
CA VAL A 30 4.72 5.38 7.41
C VAL A 30 6.11 5.67 7.96
N PHE A 31 6.32 6.85 8.55
CA PHE A 31 7.66 7.29 8.97
C PHE A 31 7.87 7.31 10.47
N LEU A 32 6.93 7.85 11.25
CA LEU A 32 7.19 8.13 12.66
C LEU A 32 6.92 6.92 13.56
N LEU A 33 5.76 6.25 13.40
CA LEU A 33 5.41 5.10 14.24
C LEU A 33 6.40 3.93 14.13
N PRO A 34 6.93 3.57 12.95
CA PRO A 34 7.93 2.50 12.85
C PRO A 34 9.22 2.81 13.61
N LEU A 35 9.51 4.09 13.89
CA LEU A 35 10.64 4.52 14.71
C LEU A 35 10.28 4.51 16.19
N ILE A 36 9.13 5.06 16.58
CA ILE A 36 8.73 5.20 18.00
C ILE A 36 8.38 3.85 18.64
N ILE A 37 7.64 3.00 17.93
CA ILE A 37 7.08 1.77 18.51
C ILE A 37 8.18 0.79 18.99
N PRO A 38 9.29 0.55 18.28
CA PRO A 38 10.41 -0.23 18.80
C PRO A 38 10.97 0.31 20.13
N PHE A 39 11.12 1.62 20.30
CA PHE A 39 11.58 2.21 21.57
C PHE A 39 10.58 1.99 22.70
N LEU A 40 9.27 2.08 22.43
CA LEU A 40 8.23 1.74 23.40
C LEU A 40 8.35 0.27 23.84
N PHE A 41 8.57 -0.66 22.90
CA PHE A 41 8.76 -2.07 23.24
C PHE A 41 10.01 -2.30 24.09
N ILE A 42 11.13 -1.63 23.78
CA ILE A 42 12.36 -1.68 24.60
C ILE A 42 12.09 -1.15 26.01
N TYR A 43 11.39 -0.01 26.13
CA TYR A 43 10.99 0.55 27.42
C TYR A 43 10.10 -0.42 28.23
N MET A 44 9.16 -1.10 27.58
CA MET A 44 8.29 -2.08 28.24
C MET A 44 9.07 -3.30 28.76
N ILE A 45 10.13 -3.74 28.06
CA ILE A 45 11.00 -4.85 28.52
C ILE A 45 11.70 -4.52 29.84
N VAL A 46 12.11 -3.27 30.05
CA VAL A 46 12.84 -2.83 31.25
C VAL A 46 11.94 -2.37 32.40
N THR A 47 10.62 -2.51 32.26
CA THR A 47 9.62 -2.12 33.27
C THR A 47 8.70 -3.29 33.62
N SER A 48 7.77 -3.09 34.57
CA SER A 48 6.76 -4.11 34.93
C SER A 48 5.81 -4.49 33.79
N TRP A 49 5.90 -3.83 32.63
CA TRP A 49 5.09 -4.08 31.43
C TRP A 49 5.66 -5.16 30.50
N TRP A 50 6.82 -5.75 30.84
CA TRP A 50 7.48 -6.79 30.04
C TRP A 50 6.59 -8.00 29.67
N PRO A 51 5.58 -8.43 30.48
CA PRO A 51 4.73 -9.56 30.09
C PRO A 51 3.94 -9.30 28.81
N ILE A 52 3.60 -8.04 28.50
CA ILE A 52 2.92 -7.69 27.25
C ILE A 52 3.85 -7.91 26.05
N VAL A 53 5.13 -7.58 26.20
CA VAL A 53 6.12 -7.82 25.15
C VAL A 53 6.31 -9.32 24.94
N LEU A 54 6.40 -10.11 26.02
CA LEU A 54 6.47 -11.56 25.91
C LEU A 54 5.27 -12.13 25.14
N LEU A 55 4.05 -11.73 25.53
CA LEU A 55 2.82 -12.16 24.86
C LEU A 55 2.83 -11.81 23.37
N TYR A 56 3.22 -10.58 23.04
CA TYR A 56 3.34 -10.14 21.65
C TYR A 56 4.40 -10.92 20.89
N LEU A 57 5.58 -11.18 21.47
CA LEU A 57 6.65 -11.93 20.82
C LEU A 57 6.24 -13.38 20.56
N THR A 58 5.54 -14.03 21.49
CA THR A 58 4.97 -15.37 21.27
C THR A 58 4.03 -15.36 20.07
N TRP A 59 3.12 -14.38 20.00
CA TRP A 59 2.23 -14.23 18.85
C TRP A 59 2.99 -13.91 17.55
N PHE A 60 3.99 -13.05 17.59
CA PHE A 60 4.81 -12.67 16.43
C PHE A 60 5.56 -13.87 15.85
N ILE A 61 6.12 -14.73 16.71
CA ILE A 61 6.81 -15.96 16.28
C ILE A 61 5.81 -16.92 15.62
N TYR A 62 4.63 -17.10 16.23
CA TYR A 62 3.56 -17.91 15.66
C TYR A 62 3.10 -17.39 14.29
N ASP A 63 2.90 -16.07 14.18
CA ASP A 63 2.37 -15.40 12.99
C ASP A 63 3.46 -15.06 11.95
N TYR A 64 4.73 -15.34 12.21
CA TYR A 64 5.90 -14.82 11.47
C TYR A 64 5.79 -14.90 9.94
N LYS A 65 5.21 -15.99 9.41
CA LYS A 65 5.07 -16.23 7.96
C LYS A 65 3.88 -15.53 7.31
N SER A 66 2.96 -14.92 8.06
CA SER A 66 1.73 -14.32 7.53
C SER A 66 1.93 -13.27 6.42
N PRO A 67 2.94 -12.37 6.47
CA PRO A 67 3.20 -11.43 5.38
C PRO A 67 3.51 -12.10 4.04
N LYS A 68 4.10 -13.31 4.08
CA LYS A 68 4.41 -14.13 2.91
C LYS A 68 3.28 -15.07 2.51
N ARG A 69 2.22 -15.16 3.32
CA ARG A 69 1.08 -16.07 3.12
C ARG A 69 -0.24 -15.32 2.89
N GLY A 70 -0.14 -14.09 2.39
CA GLY A 70 -1.30 -13.27 2.04
C GLY A 70 -1.83 -12.36 3.13
N GLY A 71 -1.26 -12.40 4.35
CA GLY A 71 -1.69 -11.59 5.48
C GLY A 71 -3.17 -11.75 5.83
N TYR A 72 -3.73 -10.75 6.49
CA TYR A 72 -5.14 -10.72 6.92
C TYR A 72 -5.76 -9.34 6.63
N PRO A 73 -5.96 -8.99 5.34
CA PRO A 73 -6.57 -7.71 4.96
C PRO A 73 -7.95 -7.54 5.58
N SER A 74 -8.19 -6.39 6.20
CA SER A 74 -9.48 -6.01 6.77
C SER A 74 -10.24 -5.11 5.81
N THR A 75 -11.31 -5.64 5.21
CA THR A 75 -12.22 -4.84 4.39
C THR A 75 -12.80 -3.68 5.17
N TRP A 76 -13.12 -3.87 6.46
CA TRP A 76 -13.71 -2.84 7.31
C TRP A 76 -12.77 -1.64 7.52
N ILE A 77 -11.48 -1.88 7.77
CA ILE A 77 -10.51 -0.78 7.92
C ILE A 77 -10.32 -0.05 6.59
N ARG A 78 -10.18 -0.81 5.49
CA ARG A 78 -9.84 -0.27 4.17
C ARG A 78 -10.99 0.50 3.51
N THR A 79 -12.25 0.19 3.85
CA THR A 79 -13.47 0.82 3.29
C THR A 79 -13.97 2.01 4.09
N ARG A 80 -13.29 2.43 5.16
CA ARG A 80 -13.68 3.61 5.94
C ARG A 80 -13.68 4.87 5.06
N SER A 81 -14.74 5.68 5.16
CA SER A 81 -14.90 6.91 4.39
C SER A 81 -13.77 7.92 4.57
N ILE A 82 -13.01 7.85 5.66
CA ILE A 82 -11.85 8.72 5.90
C ILE A 82 -10.77 8.59 4.81
N HIS A 83 -10.66 7.43 4.17
CA HIS A 83 -9.68 7.23 3.08
C HIS A 83 -10.03 8.05 1.84
N LYS A 84 -11.30 8.42 1.63
CA LYS A 84 -11.71 9.29 0.51
C LYS A 84 -11.08 10.67 0.59
N TYR A 85 -10.73 11.16 1.79
CA TYR A 85 -10.03 12.42 1.97
C TYR A 85 -8.58 12.33 1.46
N PHE A 86 -7.93 11.18 1.58
CA PHE A 86 -6.60 10.95 1.00
C PHE A 86 -6.63 11.08 -0.53
N ALA A 87 -7.60 10.42 -1.19
CA ALA A 87 -7.74 10.50 -2.65
C ALA A 87 -8.09 11.93 -3.12
N ARG A 88 -8.89 12.67 -2.35
CA ARG A 88 -9.26 14.05 -2.71
C ARG A 88 -8.13 15.07 -2.55
N TYR A 89 -7.22 14.85 -1.60
CA TYR A 89 -6.05 15.71 -1.44
C TYR A 89 -5.15 15.69 -2.70
N PHE A 90 -4.99 14.51 -3.34
CA PHE A 90 -4.14 14.27 -4.52
C PHE A 90 -4.93 14.08 -5.84
N PRO A 91 -6.16 14.60 -5.92
CA PRO A 91 -7.21 14.17 -6.89
C PRO A 91 -7.02 12.80 -7.58
N ILE A 92 -6.92 11.73 -6.80
CA ILE A 92 -6.61 10.38 -7.32
C ILE A 92 -7.87 9.76 -7.93
N HIS A 93 -7.76 9.35 -9.19
CA HIS A 93 -8.80 8.63 -9.91
C HIS A 93 -8.29 7.29 -10.43
N LEU A 94 -9.08 6.23 -10.19
CA LEU A 94 -8.80 4.89 -10.70
C LEU A 94 -9.59 4.63 -11.99
N HIS A 95 -8.87 4.61 -13.11
CA HIS A 95 -9.40 4.27 -14.43
C HIS A 95 -9.11 2.81 -14.76
N ILE A 96 -10.15 2.01 -14.95
CA ILE A 96 -10.05 0.60 -15.32
C ILE A 96 -10.49 0.47 -16.78
N THR A 97 -9.55 0.07 -17.64
CA THR A 97 -9.81 -0.10 -19.08
C THR A 97 -10.46 -1.45 -19.39
N THR A 98 -10.10 -2.49 -18.63
CA THR A 98 -10.63 -3.84 -18.79
C THR A 98 -11.04 -4.39 -17.43
N PRO A 99 -12.28 -4.87 -17.27
CA PRO A 99 -12.73 -5.48 -16.02
C PRO A 99 -11.88 -6.71 -15.65
N LEU A 100 -11.50 -6.79 -14.37
CA LEU A 100 -10.84 -7.97 -13.79
C LEU A 100 -11.92 -8.99 -13.42
N ILE A 101 -12.02 -10.05 -14.23
CA ILE A 101 -13.01 -11.12 -14.12
C ILE A 101 -12.68 -12.03 -12.92
N SER A 102 -13.71 -12.44 -12.17
CA SER A 102 -13.60 -13.43 -11.10
C SER A 102 -13.16 -14.81 -11.63
N GLY A 103 -12.66 -15.67 -10.76
CA GLY A 103 -12.07 -16.97 -11.08
C GLY A 103 -10.59 -16.93 -11.48
N LYS A 104 -9.96 -15.74 -11.50
CA LYS A 104 -8.57 -15.55 -11.93
C LYS A 104 -7.75 -14.80 -10.88
N ASN A 105 -6.44 -15.01 -10.91
CA ASN A 105 -5.47 -14.20 -10.19
C ASN A 105 -4.85 -13.18 -11.15
N TYR A 106 -4.56 -11.99 -10.64
CA TYR A 106 -3.97 -10.88 -11.38
C TYR A 106 -2.71 -10.41 -10.67
N LEU A 107 -1.62 -10.27 -11.43
CA LEU A 107 -0.41 -9.59 -11.01
C LEU A 107 -0.35 -8.25 -11.73
N ILE A 108 -0.63 -7.17 -11.00
CA ILE A 108 -0.56 -5.81 -11.51
C ILE A 108 0.87 -5.29 -11.38
N GLY A 109 1.52 -4.97 -12.50
CA GLY A 109 2.79 -4.26 -12.52
C GLY A 109 2.53 -2.75 -12.50
N SER A 110 2.74 -2.11 -11.35
CA SER A 110 2.48 -0.68 -11.13
C SER A 110 3.72 0.18 -11.37
N HIS A 111 3.54 1.27 -12.12
CA HIS A 111 4.59 2.23 -12.49
C HIS A 111 4.06 3.65 -12.62
N PRO A 112 4.89 4.70 -12.47
CA PRO A 112 6.16 4.67 -11.78
C PRO A 112 5.99 4.37 -10.28
N HIS A 113 7.08 4.01 -9.60
CA HIS A 113 7.08 3.77 -8.17
C HIS A 113 6.78 5.04 -7.36
N GLY A 114 7.27 6.19 -7.82
CA GLY A 114 7.34 7.41 -7.00
C GLY A 114 8.26 7.21 -5.79
N ILE A 115 8.30 8.17 -4.87
CA ILE A 115 9.07 7.99 -3.62
C ILE A 115 8.37 7.00 -2.69
N ILE A 116 7.05 7.14 -2.50
CA ILE A 116 6.25 6.35 -1.55
C ILE A 116 4.93 5.79 -2.11
N SER A 117 4.77 5.77 -3.44
CA SER A 117 3.64 5.13 -4.14
C SER A 117 2.25 5.54 -3.61
N MET A 118 1.98 6.85 -3.57
CA MET A 118 0.74 7.43 -3.03
C MET A 118 -0.50 6.96 -3.79
N ASN A 119 -0.40 6.84 -5.12
CA ASN A 119 -1.46 6.32 -5.97
C ASN A 119 -1.81 4.86 -5.61
N THR A 120 -0.80 4.01 -5.47
CA THR A 120 -0.99 2.60 -5.08
C THR A 120 -1.60 2.50 -3.69
N PHE A 121 -1.17 3.35 -2.76
CA PHE A 121 -1.74 3.38 -1.40
C PHE A 121 -3.23 3.75 -1.42
N ALA A 122 -3.60 4.81 -2.13
CA ALA A 122 -5.00 5.25 -2.22
C ALA A 122 -5.90 4.21 -2.92
N ASN A 123 -5.43 3.62 -4.01
CA ASN A 123 -6.24 2.74 -4.84
C ASN A 123 -6.34 1.31 -4.31
N PHE A 124 -5.23 0.76 -3.79
CA PHE A 124 -5.14 -0.67 -3.49
C PHE A 124 -4.81 -0.98 -2.04
N THR A 125 -4.11 -0.12 -1.30
CA THR A 125 -3.89 -0.36 0.14
C THR A 125 -5.12 0.08 0.94
N THR A 126 -5.66 1.24 0.62
CA THR A 126 -6.98 1.68 1.06
C THR A 126 -8.00 1.43 -0.05
N ASN A 127 -9.28 1.68 0.24
CA ASN A 127 -10.34 1.63 -0.75
C ASN A 127 -10.83 3.05 -1.13
N ALA A 128 -9.93 4.03 -1.18
CA ALA A 128 -10.30 5.44 -1.33
C ALA A 128 -11.03 5.74 -2.65
N THR A 129 -10.71 4.99 -3.71
CA THR A 129 -11.28 5.16 -5.07
C THR A 129 -12.25 4.06 -5.48
N GLY A 130 -12.65 3.22 -4.53
CA GLY A 130 -13.69 2.21 -4.69
C GLY A 130 -13.24 0.93 -5.41
N MET A 131 -11.98 0.52 -5.28
CA MET A 131 -11.44 -0.68 -5.92
C MET A 131 -12.21 -1.96 -5.54
N LEU A 132 -12.60 -2.10 -4.27
CA LEU A 132 -13.31 -3.27 -3.76
C LEU A 132 -14.77 -3.32 -4.22
N GLU A 133 -15.43 -2.17 -4.42
CA GLU A 133 -16.77 -2.07 -4.99
C GLU A 133 -16.76 -2.33 -6.49
N LYS A 134 -15.73 -1.89 -7.21
CA LYS A 134 -15.56 -2.14 -8.64
C LYS A 134 -15.25 -3.61 -8.94
N HIS A 135 -14.65 -4.33 -8.00
CA HIS A 135 -14.26 -5.74 -8.14
C HIS A 135 -14.72 -6.57 -6.93
N PRO A 136 -16.03 -6.79 -6.77
CA PRO A 136 -16.57 -7.51 -5.62
C PRO A 136 -16.05 -8.95 -5.59
N GLY A 137 -15.70 -9.42 -4.38
CA GLY A 137 -15.18 -10.78 -4.17
C GLY A 137 -13.70 -10.96 -4.54
N MET A 138 -13.02 -9.92 -5.02
CA MET A 138 -11.58 -9.95 -5.25
C MET A 138 -10.80 -9.57 -3.99
N ASN A 139 -9.73 -10.31 -3.70
CA ASN A 139 -8.82 -10.06 -2.60
C ASN A 139 -7.63 -9.23 -3.08
N VAL A 140 -7.66 -7.93 -2.80
CA VAL A 140 -6.62 -6.98 -3.19
C VAL A 140 -5.49 -6.95 -2.17
N ARG A 141 -4.26 -7.14 -2.63
CA ARG A 141 -3.01 -7.09 -1.86
C ARG A 141 -1.97 -6.24 -2.57
N VAL A 142 -1.11 -5.59 -1.79
CA VAL A 142 -0.02 -4.76 -2.31
C VAL A 142 1.30 -5.27 -1.75
N CYS A 143 2.26 -5.53 -2.64
CA CYS A 143 3.60 -5.95 -2.26
C CYS A 143 4.40 -4.78 -1.72
N THR A 144 5.13 -5.02 -0.63
CA THR A 144 6.10 -4.08 -0.08
C THR A 144 7.36 -4.82 0.41
N LEU A 145 8.41 -4.06 0.67
CA LEU A 145 9.70 -4.57 1.12
C LEU A 145 9.60 -5.29 2.47
N THR A 146 10.28 -6.45 2.59
CA THR A 146 10.26 -7.31 3.79
C THR A 146 10.50 -6.55 5.11
N PRO A 147 11.42 -5.57 5.20
CA PRO A 147 11.61 -4.80 6.43
C PRO A 147 10.38 -4.05 6.96
N GLN A 148 9.36 -3.78 6.13
CA GLN A 148 8.10 -3.16 6.60
C GLN A 148 7.32 -4.05 7.58
N PHE A 149 7.66 -5.33 7.67
CA PHE A 149 7.04 -6.30 8.58
C PHE A 149 7.90 -6.61 9.82
N TRP A 150 8.98 -5.86 10.07
CA TRP A 150 9.81 -6.07 11.27
C TRP A 150 9.36 -5.24 12.48
N PRO A 151 9.00 -3.96 12.35
CA PRO A 151 8.59 -3.17 13.52
C PRO A 151 7.25 -3.70 14.06
N PRO A 152 7.14 -3.88 15.39
CA PRO A 152 5.91 -4.40 15.97
C PRO A 152 4.77 -3.40 15.79
N LEU A 153 3.53 -3.89 15.73
CA LEU A 153 2.29 -3.14 15.43
C LEU A 153 2.21 -2.55 14.01
N ARG A 154 3.31 -2.07 13.45
CA ARG A 154 3.40 -1.60 12.05
C ARG A 154 3.16 -2.73 11.06
N ARG A 155 3.64 -3.92 11.38
CA ARG A 155 3.45 -5.15 10.60
C ARG A 155 1.95 -5.49 10.47
N GLU A 156 1.25 -5.49 11.60
CA GLU A 156 -0.18 -5.83 11.73
C GLU A 156 -1.02 -4.80 11.01
N TRP A 157 -0.72 -3.51 11.23
CA TRP A 157 -1.32 -2.41 10.48
C TRP A 157 -1.14 -2.63 8.98
N GLY A 158 0.08 -2.94 8.52
CA GLY A 158 0.36 -3.22 7.12
C GLY A 158 -0.51 -4.34 6.56
N MET A 159 -0.57 -5.49 7.25
CA MET A 159 -1.36 -6.64 6.80
C MET A 159 -2.87 -6.38 6.84
N LEU A 160 -3.38 -5.64 7.81
CA LEU A 160 -4.78 -5.21 7.86
C LEU A 160 -5.14 -4.29 6.68
N TYR A 161 -4.19 -3.49 6.21
CA TYR A 161 -4.31 -2.69 4.99
C TYR A 161 -3.99 -3.49 3.71
N GLY A 162 -3.74 -4.80 3.81
CA GLY A 162 -3.50 -5.67 2.66
C GLY A 162 -2.08 -5.63 2.11
N LEU A 163 -1.11 -5.11 2.87
CA LEU A 163 0.30 -5.22 2.51
C LEU A 163 0.80 -6.66 2.70
N ILE A 164 1.56 -7.14 1.74
CA ILE A 164 2.26 -8.43 1.78
C ILE A 164 3.72 -8.28 1.39
N ASP A 165 4.52 -9.29 1.70
CA ASP A 165 5.92 -9.35 1.34
C ASP A 165 6.09 -9.44 -0.20
N CYS A 166 7.06 -8.71 -0.75
CA CYS A 166 7.33 -8.67 -2.19
C CYS A 166 8.24 -9.80 -2.71
N SER A 167 8.61 -10.76 -1.87
CA SER A 167 9.46 -11.89 -2.27
C SER A 167 8.77 -12.82 -3.26
N LYS A 168 9.61 -13.54 -4.02
CA LYS A 168 9.16 -14.61 -4.92
C LYS A 168 8.30 -15.66 -4.19
N GLU A 169 8.66 -16.03 -2.96
CA GLU A 169 7.91 -16.98 -2.12
C GLU A 169 6.47 -16.49 -1.88
N SER A 170 6.32 -15.24 -1.45
CA SER A 170 5.02 -14.61 -1.19
C SER A 170 4.15 -14.55 -2.44
N LEU A 171 4.73 -14.08 -3.55
CA LEU A 171 4.04 -13.99 -4.82
C LEU A 171 3.56 -15.36 -5.33
N HIS A 172 4.40 -16.40 -5.26
CA HIS A 172 3.96 -17.75 -5.62
C HIS A 172 2.83 -18.26 -4.73
N TYR A 173 2.91 -18.02 -3.44
CA TYR A 173 1.88 -18.48 -2.51
C TYR A 173 0.51 -17.88 -2.86
N VAL A 174 0.46 -16.57 -3.08
CA VAL A 174 -0.80 -15.83 -3.30
C VAL A 174 -1.32 -15.91 -4.74
N LEU A 175 -0.44 -16.13 -5.73
CA LEU A 175 -0.84 -16.14 -7.14
C LEU A 175 -1.01 -17.53 -7.74
N ASN A 176 -0.58 -18.60 -7.06
CA ASN A 176 -0.70 -19.96 -7.59
C ASN A 176 -2.18 -20.34 -7.77
N THR A 177 -2.59 -20.41 -9.03
CA THR A 177 -3.98 -20.69 -9.47
C THR A 177 -4.49 -22.07 -9.09
N LYS A 178 -3.60 -23.01 -8.72
CA LYS A 178 -4.00 -24.33 -8.22
C LYS A 178 -4.60 -24.28 -6.81
N ASN A 179 -4.21 -23.28 -6.01
CA ASN A 179 -4.54 -23.21 -4.58
C ASN A 179 -5.36 -21.96 -4.22
N SER A 180 -5.35 -20.94 -5.07
CA SER A 180 -6.02 -19.68 -4.79
C SER A 180 -6.52 -19.03 -6.08
N ILE A 181 -7.67 -18.39 -6.00
CA ILE A 181 -8.28 -17.60 -7.07
C ILE A 181 -8.75 -16.26 -6.50
N ASN A 182 -9.15 -15.33 -7.38
CA ASN A 182 -9.67 -14.02 -7.01
C ASN A 182 -8.65 -13.12 -6.29
N ASN A 183 -7.35 -13.32 -6.48
CA ASN A 183 -6.34 -12.44 -5.91
C ASN A 183 -5.94 -11.37 -6.91
N ILE A 184 -5.90 -10.12 -6.47
CA ILE A 184 -5.26 -9.01 -7.18
C ILE A 184 -4.04 -8.63 -6.37
N VAL A 185 -2.86 -8.88 -6.91
CA VAL A 185 -1.59 -8.54 -6.27
C VAL A 185 -0.94 -7.42 -7.04
N VAL A 186 -0.71 -6.30 -6.38
CA VAL A 186 -0.03 -5.14 -6.96
C VAL A 186 1.44 -5.18 -6.57
N LEU A 187 2.31 -5.22 -7.57
CA LEU A 187 3.76 -5.13 -7.41
C LEU A 187 4.24 -3.84 -8.05
N ILE A 188 4.89 -2.99 -7.26
CA ILE A 188 5.55 -1.80 -7.78
C ILE A 188 6.93 -2.22 -8.25
N VAL A 189 7.08 -2.43 -9.56
CA VAL A 189 8.19 -3.23 -10.12
C VAL A 189 9.53 -2.50 -10.07
N GLY A 190 9.53 -1.18 -10.24
CA GLY A 190 10.75 -0.37 -10.26
C GLY A 190 11.50 -0.35 -8.93
N GLY A 191 10.78 -0.55 -7.82
CA GLY A 191 11.36 -0.60 -6.47
C GLY A 191 12.18 0.64 -6.12
N ALA A 192 13.22 0.45 -5.31
CA ALA A 192 14.09 1.52 -4.85
C ALA A 192 14.87 2.21 -5.98
N GLU A 193 15.20 1.49 -7.07
CA GLU A 193 15.94 2.05 -8.21
C GLU A 193 15.09 3.11 -8.92
N GLU A 194 13.84 2.78 -9.25
CA GLU A 194 12.90 3.73 -9.87
C GLU A 194 12.48 4.85 -8.92
N ALA A 195 12.41 4.58 -7.60
CA ALA A 195 12.13 5.60 -6.60
C ALA A 195 13.21 6.70 -6.55
N LEU A 196 14.49 6.34 -6.75
CA LEU A 196 15.60 7.28 -6.78
C LEU A 196 15.62 8.18 -8.04
N ASP A 197 14.93 7.76 -9.10
CA ASP A 197 14.81 8.51 -10.36
C ASP A 197 13.47 9.27 -10.48
N ALA A 198 12.64 9.26 -9.42
CA ALA A 198 11.32 9.90 -9.40
C ALA A 198 11.42 11.43 -9.27
N HIS A 199 11.75 12.10 -10.37
CA HIS A 199 11.83 13.56 -10.46
C HIS A 199 10.60 14.15 -11.17
N PRO A 200 10.09 15.32 -10.73
CA PRO A 200 9.00 16.01 -11.41
C PRO A 200 9.29 16.25 -12.90
N GLY A 201 8.31 15.96 -13.76
CA GLY A 201 8.44 16.11 -15.22
C GLY A 201 9.23 15.00 -15.91
N SER A 202 9.64 13.96 -15.18
CA SER A 202 10.38 12.81 -15.72
C SER A 202 9.76 11.49 -15.29
N HIS A 203 9.64 10.55 -16.22
CA HIS A 203 9.07 9.23 -15.99
C HIS A 203 10.04 8.14 -16.45
N ILE A 204 11.14 7.98 -15.70
CA ILE A 204 12.15 6.94 -15.96
C ILE A 204 11.67 5.64 -15.31
N LEU A 205 11.50 4.59 -16.11
CA LEU A 205 11.02 3.30 -15.62
C LEU A 205 12.12 2.23 -15.64
N THR A 206 12.29 1.53 -14.54
CA THR A 206 13.27 0.43 -14.41
C THR A 206 12.64 -0.90 -14.85
N LEU A 207 12.34 -1.05 -16.15
CA LEU A 207 11.56 -2.19 -16.67
C LEU A 207 12.35 -3.20 -17.52
N SER A 208 13.37 -2.74 -18.24
CA SER A 208 14.13 -3.58 -19.19
C SER A 208 14.85 -4.74 -18.47
N LYS A 209 15.40 -4.45 -17.28
CA LYS A 209 16.14 -5.42 -16.46
C LYS A 209 15.27 -6.20 -15.46
N ARG A 210 14.00 -5.79 -15.24
CA ARG A 210 13.11 -6.35 -14.20
C ARG A 210 12.04 -7.28 -14.77
N LYS A 211 12.44 -8.45 -15.29
CA LYS A 211 11.51 -9.43 -15.90
C LYS A 211 10.99 -10.51 -14.95
N GLY A 212 11.43 -10.50 -13.68
CA GLY A 212 11.07 -11.53 -12.70
C GLY A 212 9.57 -11.65 -12.42
N PHE A 213 8.84 -10.53 -12.38
CA PHE A 213 7.39 -10.55 -12.15
C PHE A 213 6.62 -11.19 -13.32
N ILE A 214 7.09 -11.03 -14.55
CA ILE A 214 6.54 -11.70 -15.74
C ILE A 214 6.75 -13.21 -15.62
N LYS A 215 7.97 -13.62 -15.24
CA LYS A 215 8.27 -15.04 -14.99
C LYS A 215 7.35 -15.63 -13.91
N ILE A 216 7.09 -14.90 -12.83
CA ILE A 216 6.17 -15.34 -11.77
C ILE A 216 4.74 -15.48 -12.30
N ALA A 217 4.25 -14.54 -13.11
CA ALA A 217 2.91 -14.64 -13.71
C ALA A 217 2.78 -15.91 -14.56
N ILE A 218 3.79 -16.22 -15.38
CA ILE A 218 3.84 -17.46 -16.18
C ILE A 218 3.87 -18.70 -15.28
N GLU A 219 4.75 -18.73 -14.27
CA GLU A 219 4.91 -19.88 -13.36
C GLU A 219 3.65 -20.15 -12.51
N THR A 220 2.86 -19.12 -12.19
CA THR A 220 1.67 -19.21 -11.33
C THR A 220 0.35 -19.32 -12.07
N GLY A 221 0.34 -18.97 -13.37
CA GLY A 221 -0.86 -18.84 -14.18
C GLY A 221 -1.66 -17.54 -13.97
N ALA A 222 -1.11 -16.59 -13.20
CA ALA A 222 -1.75 -15.29 -12.98
C ALA A 222 -1.73 -14.44 -14.25
N GLN A 223 -2.80 -13.66 -14.45
CA GLN A 223 -2.91 -12.71 -15.54
C GLN A 223 -2.05 -11.49 -15.23
N LEU A 224 -1.12 -11.15 -16.13
CA LEU A 224 -0.29 -9.97 -16.01
C LEU A 224 -1.08 -8.73 -16.46
N VAL A 225 -1.13 -7.69 -15.62
CA VAL A 225 -1.86 -6.46 -15.90
C VAL A 225 -0.91 -5.26 -15.79
N PRO A 226 -0.73 -4.46 -16.85
CA PRO A 226 0.02 -3.22 -16.74
C PRO A 226 -0.84 -2.14 -16.05
N MET A 227 -0.21 -1.36 -15.17
CA MET A 227 -0.81 -0.17 -14.56
C MET A 227 0.16 0.99 -14.63
N TYR A 228 -0.37 2.18 -14.92
CA TYR A 228 0.39 3.42 -14.95
C TYR A 228 -0.24 4.49 -14.04
N CYS A 229 0.59 5.18 -13.25
CA CYS A 229 0.24 6.20 -12.28
C CYS A 229 0.69 7.57 -12.80
N PHE A 230 -0.21 8.34 -13.40
CA PHE A 230 0.09 9.73 -13.77
C PHE A 230 0.10 10.63 -12.53
N GLY A 231 1.01 11.60 -12.45
CA GLY A 231 1.11 12.54 -11.33
C GLY A 231 1.94 12.06 -10.13
N GLU A 232 2.44 10.81 -10.14
CA GLU A 232 3.13 10.22 -8.99
C GLU A 232 4.53 10.79 -8.76
N ASN A 233 5.27 11.11 -9.84
CA ASN A 233 6.63 11.67 -9.73
C ASN A 233 6.61 13.18 -9.45
N GLU A 234 5.47 13.83 -9.62
CA GLU A 234 5.26 15.27 -9.39
C GLU A 234 5.05 15.59 -7.90
N LEU A 235 4.87 14.58 -7.05
CA LEU A 235 4.50 14.76 -5.64
C LEU A 235 5.64 15.27 -4.75
N PHE A 236 6.88 14.99 -5.13
CA PHE A 236 8.04 15.27 -4.29
C PHE A 236 9.21 15.78 -5.12
N GLU A 237 9.88 16.81 -4.61
CA GLU A 237 11.17 17.23 -5.15
C GLU A 237 12.30 16.37 -4.56
N GLN A 238 13.15 15.83 -5.43
CA GLN A 238 14.34 15.09 -5.03
C GLN A 238 15.61 15.87 -5.38
N VAL A 239 16.59 15.80 -4.49
CA VAL A 239 17.94 16.31 -4.75
C VAL A 239 18.52 15.55 -5.94
N ARG A 240 18.95 16.27 -6.98
CA ARG A 240 19.60 15.66 -8.15
C ARG A 240 20.93 15.05 -7.73
N LYS A 241 21.23 13.84 -8.22
CA LYS A 241 22.59 13.30 -8.15
C LYS A 241 23.47 14.15 -9.07
N GLU A 242 24.35 14.94 -8.47
CA GLU A 242 25.48 15.51 -9.21
C GLU A 242 26.46 14.36 -9.50
N PHE A 243 26.73 14.11 -10.78
CA PHE A 243 27.73 13.16 -11.26
C PHE A 243 28.96 13.92 -11.74
#